data_AF-A0A0G0ZGR1-F1
#
_entry.id   AF-A0A0G0ZGR1-F1
#
_cell.length_a   1.000
_cell.length_b   1.000
_cell.length_c   1.000
_cell.angle_alpha   90.00
_cell.angle_beta   90.00
_cell.angle_gamma   90.00
#
_symmetry.space_group_name_H-M   'P 1'
#
loop_
_entity.id
_entity.type
_entity.pdbx_description
1 polymer ?
#
loop_
_entity_poly.entity_id
_entity_poly.type
_entity_poly.pdbx_seq_one_letter_code
_entity_poly.pdbx_strand_id
1 'polypeptide(L)'
;MKKYTTDWKGIIIVFGVGIIGLIFSLYLGVQEGTFAKKAFVGSIAIVTVPVLFAVILMTVYSYASISGTTLTFVWLLFSRRTININSITDINDQPTFKAARNQFRSLYIFYKDETGEIKWIELRITIFPEKTLGKLIKDLKAINPRIELNKYAEKLMQSAQ
;
A
#
# COMPACT_ATOMS: atom_id res chain seq x y z
N MET A 1 0.97 -0.39 -21.69
CA MET A 1 1.42 -0.32 -20.28
C MET A 1 0.23 -0.65 -19.38
N LYS A 2 0.30 -1.74 -18.61
CA LYS A 2 -0.77 -2.16 -17.69
C LYS A 2 -0.49 -1.61 -16.30
N LYS A 3 -1.48 -0.97 -15.66
CA LYS A 3 -1.36 -0.37 -14.31
C LYS A 3 -2.14 -1.16 -13.27
N TYR A 4 -1.57 -1.25 -12.08
CA TYR A 4 -2.10 -1.90 -10.89
C TYR A 4 -2.21 -0.83 -9.81
N THR A 5 -3.44 -0.39 -9.54
CA THR A 5 -3.71 0.73 -8.65
C THR A 5 -4.26 0.25 -7.31
N THR A 6 -4.14 1.11 -6.33
CA THR A 6 -4.73 0.99 -4.99
C THR A 6 -6.24 1.14 -5.02
N ASP A 7 -6.93 0.70 -3.95
CA ASP A 7 -8.34 1.04 -3.74
C ASP A 7 -8.46 2.42 -3.09
N TRP A 8 -8.09 3.44 -3.86
CA TRP A 8 -8.12 4.82 -3.42
C TRP A 8 -9.54 5.31 -3.10
N LYS A 9 -10.58 4.71 -3.71
CA LYS A 9 -11.98 5.08 -3.45
C LYS A 9 -12.46 4.58 -2.09
N GLY A 10 -12.23 3.30 -1.77
CA GLY A 10 -12.57 2.74 -0.46
C GLY A 10 -11.84 3.46 0.67
N ILE A 11 -10.57 3.78 0.45
CA ILE A 11 -9.76 4.52 1.42
C ILE A 11 -10.28 5.96 1.59
N ILE A 12 -10.62 6.68 0.53
CA ILE A 12 -11.22 8.02 0.67
C ILE A 12 -12.53 7.98 1.48
N ILE A 13 -13.38 6.96 1.31
CA ILE A 13 -14.64 6.83 2.05
C ILE A 13 -14.39 6.65 3.56
N VAL A 14 -13.53 5.71 3.94
CA VAL A 14 -13.18 5.46 5.35
C VAL A 14 -12.59 6.72 5.99
N PHE A 15 -11.75 7.44 5.25
CA PHE A 15 -11.15 8.69 5.70
C PHE A 15 -12.16 9.83 5.82
N GLY A 16 -13.07 9.97 4.87
CA GLY A 16 -14.13 10.98 4.90
C GLY A 16 -15.01 10.84 6.14
N VAL A 17 -15.40 9.61 6.50
CA VAL A 17 -16.15 9.32 7.73
C VAL A 17 -15.34 9.70 8.98
N GLY A 18 -14.05 9.36 9.00
CA GLY A 18 -13.15 9.71 10.11
C GLY A 18 -12.99 11.22 10.30
N ILE A 19 -12.84 11.98 9.22
CA ILE A 19 -12.74 13.45 9.26
C ILE A 19 -14.05 14.08 9.73
N ILE A 20 -15.20 13.61 9.22
CA ILE A 20 -16.52 14.10 9.67
C ILE A 20 -16.70 13.83 11.17
N GLY A 21 -16.35 12.63 11.65
CA GLY A 21 -16.41 12.30 13.08
C GLY A 21 -15.49 13.17 13.93
N LEU A 22 -14.28 13.49 13.43
CA LEU A 22 -13.33 14.38 14.10
C LEU A 22 -13.85 15.83 14.16
N ILE A 23 -14.40 16.34 13.06
CA ILE A 23 -15.04 17.68 12.99
C ILE A 23 -16.24 17.75 13.93
N PHE A 24 -17.08 16.73 13.96
CA PHE A 24 -18.24 16.66 14.86
C PHE A 24 -17.82 16.64 16.34
N SER A 25 -16.78 15.86 16.67
CA SER A 25 -16.22 15.80 18.02
C SER A 25 -15.59 17.13 18.46
N LEU A 26 -14.91 17.82 17.53
CA LEU A 26 -14.39 19.18 17.72
C LEU A 26 -15.53 20.18 17.97
N TYR A 27 -16.57 20.14 17.14
CA TYR A 27 -17.73 21.05 17.25
C TYR A 27 -18.44 20.92 18.59
N LEU A 28 -18.73 19.69 19.03
CA LEU A 28 -19.34 19.43 20.34
C LEU A 28 -18.40 19.78 21.50
N GLY A 29 -17.10 19.45 21.39
CA GLY A 29 -16.10 19.76 22.42
C GLY A 29 -15.83 21.25 22.62
N VAL A 30 -16.06 22.08 21.60
CA VAL A 30 -15.90 23.54 21.65
C VAL A 30 -17.09 24.23 22.31
N GLN A 31 -18.29 23.64 22.29
CA GLN A 31 -19.46 24.23 22.96
C GLN A 31 -19.45 24.04 24.49
N GLU A 32 -18.92 22.93 24.99
CA GLU A 32 -19.02 22.57 26.43
C GLU A 32 -17.68 22.47 27.18
N GLY A 33 -16.55 22.76 26.53
CA GLY A 33 -15.21 22.51 27.07
C GLY A 33 -14.54 23.70 27.77
N THR A 34 -13.81 23.45 28.85
CA THR A 34 -12.82 24.38 29.41
C THR A 34 -11.71 24.70 28.38
N PHE A 35 -10.99 25.81 28.55
CA PHE A 35 -9.89 26.20 27.66
C PHE A 35 -8.87 25.07 27.41
N ALA A 36 -8.53 24.30 28.47
CA ALA A 36 -7.63 23.15 28.38
C ALA A 36 -8.17 22.03 27.46
N LYS A 37 -9.48 21.74 27.51
CA LYS A 37 -10.12 20.75 26.62
C LYS A 37 -10.11 21.23 25.17
N LYS A 38 -10.38 22.52 24.92
CA LYS A 38 -10.32 23.11 23.57
C LYS A 38 -8.91 23.07 22.98
N ALA A 39 -7.90 23.41 23.77
CA ALA A 39 -6.49 23.35 23.35
C ALA A 39 -6.03 21.92 23.04
N PHE A 40 -6.45 20.93 23.84
CA PHE A 40 -6.12 19.52 23.62
C PHE A 40 -6.77 18.95 22.36
N VAL A 41 -8.05 19.24 22.09
CA VAL A 41 -8.69 18.76 20.86
C VAL A 41 -8.12 19.50 19.63
N GLY A 42 -7.78 20.78 19.76
CA GLY A 42 -7.10 21.55 18.72
C GLY A 42 -5.72 20.99 18.35
N SER A 43 -4.91 20.58 19.33
CA SER A 43 -3.60 19.98 19.06
C SER A 43 -3.70 18.60 18.42
N ILE A 44 -4.70 17.78 18.80
CA ILE A 44 -5.00 16.52 18.11
C ILE A 44 -5.34 16.78 16.64
N ALA A 45 -6.21 17.75 16.35
CA ALA A 45 -6.59 18.07 14.97
C ALA A 45 -5.39 18.48 14.10
N ILE A 46 -4.48 19.29 14.65
CA ILE A 46 -3.25 19.74 13.96
C ILE A 46 -2.33 18.58 13.59
N VAL A 47 -2.28 17.51 14.40
CA VAL A 47 -1.46 16.33 14.10
C VAL A 47 -2.21 15.32 13.22
N THR A 48 -3.49 15.09 13.49
CA THR A 48 -4.28 14.07 12.80
C THR A 48 -4.56 14.44 11.35
N VAL A 49 -4.89 15.70 11.05
CA VAL A 49 -5.24 16.10 9.67
C VAL A 49 -4.06 15.92 8.68
N PRO A 50 -2.83 16.39 8.96
CA PRO A 50 -1.68 16.16 8.08
C PRO A 50 -1.32 14.68 7.91
N VAL A 51 -1.39 13.89 9.00
CA VAL A 51 -1.14 12.44 8.93
C VAL A 51 -2.17 11.76 8.04
N LEU A 52 -3.45 12.09 8.19
CA LEU A 52 -4.50 11.53 7.36
C LEU A 52 -4.34 11.94 5.88
N PHE A 53 -4.01 13.20 5.62
CA PHE A 53 -3.74 13.69 4.28
C PHE A 53 -2.56 12.95 3.63
N ALA A 54 -1.47 12.73 4.37
CA ALA A 54 -0.33 11.96 3.89
C ALA A 54 -0.74 10.53 3.49
N VAL A 55 -1.54 9.83 4.29
CA VAL A 55 -2.00 8.46 3.97
C VAL A 55 -2.91 8.44 2.72
N ILE A 56 -3.74 9.45 2.52
CA ILE A 56 -4.56 9.58 1.31
C ILE A 56 -3.65 9.76 0.08
N LEU A 57 -2.66 10.66 0.16
CA LEU A 57 -1.69 10.86 -0.92
C LEU A 57 -0.90 9.58 -1.23
N MET A 58 -0.46 8.85 -0.20
CA MET A 58 0.19 7.55 -0.35
C MET A 58 -0.69 6.59 -1.14
N THR A 59 -1.97 6.56 -0.83
CA THR A 59 -2.90 5.63 -1.46
C THR A 59 -3.20 6.02 -2.90
N VAL A 60 -3.66 7.24 -3.14
CA VAL A 60 -4.13 7.70 -4.47
C VAL A 60 -3.04 7.60 -5.52
N TYR A 61 -1.79 7.86 -5.14
CA TYR A 61 -0.70 8.02 -6.08
C TYR A 61 0.30 6.86 -6.12
N SER A 62 0.12 5.83 -5.29
CA SER A 62 0.93 4.62 -5.41
C SER A 62 0.38 3.70 -6.49
N TYR A 63 1.24 3.17 -7.34
CA TYR A 63 0.84 2.15 -8.32
C TYR A 63 2.03 1.29 -8.73
N ALA A 64 1.73 0.08 -9.20
CA ALA A 64 2.68 -0.73 -9.96
C ALA A 64 2.27 -0.74 -11.43
N SER A 65 3.23 -0.83 -12.35
CA SER A 65 2.94 -0.89 -13.78
C SER A 65 3.92 -1.79 -14.50
N ILE A 66 3.40 -2.55 -15.47
CA ILE A 66 4.18 -3.43 -16.32
C ILE A 66 4.18 -2.84 -17.74
N SER A 67 5.38 -2.74 -18.32
CA SER A 67 5.60 -2.38 -19.71
C SER A 67 6.68 -3.28 -20.30
N GLY A 68 6.31 -4.21 -21.17
CA GLY A 68 7.24 -5.23 -21.67
C GLY A 68 7.83 -6.06 -20.54
N THR A 69 9.16 -6.11 -20.45
CA THR A 69 9.90 -6.82 -19.40
C THR A 69 10.22 -5.96 -18.18
N THR A 70 9.60 -4.79 -18.06
CA THR A 70 9.90 -3.83 -16.99
C THR A 70 8.73 -3.69 -16.03
N LEU A 71 9.03 -3.79 -14.73
CA LEU A 71 8.12 -3.45 -13.64
C LEU A 71 8.54 -2.10 -13.05
N THR A 72 7.63 -1.13 -13.09
CA THR A 72 7.80 0.17 -12.40
C THR A 72 6.85 0.22 -11.22
N PHE A 73 7.40 0.48 -10.04
CA PHE A 73 6.68 0.81 -8.82
C PHE A 73 6.83 2.30 -8.51
N VAL A 74 5.71 2.97 -8.25
CA VAL A 74 5.67 4.36 -7.81
C VAL A 74 5.06 4.40 -6.42
N TRP A 75 5.75 5.04 -5.49
CA TRP A 75 5.33 5.29 -4.13
C TRP A 75 5.35 6.80 -3.86
N LEU A 76 4.26 7.33 -3.30
CA LEU A 76 4.17 8.73 -2.88
C LEU A 76 4.49 9.78 -3.98
N LEU A 77 4.10 9.56 -5.24
CA LEU A 77 4.40 10.42 -6.41
C LEU A 77 5.90 10.56 -6.77
N PHE A 78 6.80 10.60 -5.80
CA PHE A 78 8.20 10.99 -5.98
C PHE A 78 9.18 9.81 -5.94
N SER A 79 8.82 8.71 -5.29
CA SER A 79 9.69 7.54 -5.23
C SER A 79 9.33 6.55 -6.32
N ARG A 80 10.15 6.49 -7.37
CA ARG A 80 9.99 5.55 -8.47
C ARG A 80 11.10 4.51 -8.44
N ARG A 81 10.74 3.23 -8.44
CA ARG A 81 11.67 2.11 -8.64
C ARG A 81 11.28 1.36 -9.90
N THR A 82 12.25 1.10 -10.76
CA THR A 82 12.04 0.38 -12.01
C THR A 82 13.01 -0.78 -12.05
N ILE A 83 12.50 -1.98 -12.28
CA ILE A 83 13.28 -3.22 -12.31
C ILE A 83 12.94 -4.05 -13.54
N ASN A 84 13.88 -4.88 -13.97
CA ASN A 84 13.64 -5.89 -14.99
C ASN A 84 12.92 -7.08 -14.35
N ILE A 85 11.81 -7.52 -14.96
CA ILE A 85 11.01 -8.66 -14.48
C ILE A 85 11.82 -9.96 -14.50
N ASN A 86 12.78 -10.08 -15.43
CA ASN A 86 13.65 -11.25 -15.52
C ASN A 86 14.69 -11.32 -14.39
N SER A 87 14.92 -10.23 -13.65
CA SER A 87 15.80 -10.24 -12.49
C SER A 87 15.06 -10.56 -11.18
N ILE A 88 13.73 -10.69 -11.23
CA ILE A 88 12.91 -11.12 -10.08
C ILE A 88 13.18 -12.61 -9.83
N THR A 89 13.56 -12.92 -8.60
CA THR A 89 13.81 -14.30 -8.14
C THR A 89 12.59 -14.86 -7.43
N ASP A 90 12.04 -14.12 -6.47
CA ASP A 90 11.03 -14.61 -5.54
C ASP A 90 9.94 -13.57 -5.29
N ILE A 91 8.72 -14.04 -5.08
CA ILE A 91 7.61 -13.21 -4.59
C ILE A 91 7.02 -13.86 -3.33
N ASN A 92 7.09 -13.14 -2.21
CA ASN A 92 6.64 -13.62 -0.92
C ASN A 92 5.55 -12.71 -0.36
N ASP A 93 4.40 -13.29 -0.04
CA ASP A 93 3.39 -12.65 0.78
C ASP A 93 3.63 -13.03 2.25
N GLN A 94 4.02 -12.05 3.07
CA GLN A 94 4.37 -12.25 4.48
C GLN A 94 3.88 -11.09 5.37
N PRO A 95 3.72 -11.33 6.69
CA PRO A 95 3.40 -10.29 7.66
C PRO A 95 4.36 -9.11 7.63
N THR A 96 3.82 -7.89 7.58
CA THR A 96 4.59 -6.65 7.76
C THR A 96 4.98 -6.45 9.22
N PHE A 97 4.11 -6.85 10.16
CA PHE A 97 4.33 -6.72 11.60
C PHE A 97 4.11 -8.05 12.32
N LYS A 98 5.04 -8.43 13.21
CA LYS A 98 4.96 -9.68 13.98
C LYS A 98 3.72 -9.76 14.88
N ALA A 99 3.23 -8.62 15.37
CA ALA A 99 2.10 -8.53 16.30
C ALA A 99 0.72 -8.65 15.63
N ALA A 100 0.61 -8.42 14.31
CA ALA A 100 -0.66 -8.38 13.60
C ALA A 100 -0.57 -9.14 12.26
N ARG A 101 -0.14 -10.40 12.35
CA ARG A 101 0.30 -11.23 11.21
C ARG A 101 -0.74 -11.41 10.09
N ASN A 102 -2.02 -11.40 10.45
CA ASN A 102 -3.09 -11.66 9.50
C ASN A 102 -3.66 -10.38 8.86
N GLN A 103 -3.49 -9.23 9.52
CA GLN A 103 -4.13 -7.97 9.11
C GLN A 103 -3.17 -7.05 8.35
N PHE A 104 -1.87 -7.09 8.67
CA PHE A 104 -0.85 -6.27 8.00
C PHE A 104 0.12 -7.20 7.31
N ARG A 105 -0.15 -7.43 6.03
CA ARG A 105 0.65 -8.27 5.15
C ARG A 105 1.13 -7.44 3.97
N SER A 106 2.30 -7.79 3.48
CA SER A 106 2.91 -7.14 2.32
C SER A 106 3.40 -8.21 1.35
N LEU A 107 3.22 -7.93 0.06
CA LEU A 107 3.83 -8.66 -1.01
C LEU A 107 5.24 -8.10 -1.24
N TYR A 108 6.25 -8.92 -1.00
CA TYR A 108 7.65 -8.60 -1.27
C TYR A 108 8.05 -9.21 -2.59
N ILE A 109 8.54 -8.38 -3.51
CA ILE A 109 9.10 -8.80 -4.80
C ILE A 109 10.61 -8.69 -4.70
N PHE A 110 11.30 -9.82 -4.62
CA PHE A 110 12.76 -9.91 -4.53
C PHE A 110 13.37 -9.95 -5.93
N TYR A 111 14.43 -9.16 -6.13
CA TYR A 111 15.12 -9.08 -7.41
C TYR A 111 16.62 -8.92 -7.21
N LYS A 112 17.41 -9.42 -8.16
CA LYS A 112 18.83 -9.12 -8.27
C LYS A 112 19.01 -7.79 -9.00
N ASP A 113 19.80 -6.91 -8.43
CA ASP A 113 20.19 -5.67 -9.10
C ASP A 113 21.40 -5.88 -10.02
N GLU A 114 21.89 -4.80 -10.62
CA GLU A 114 23.01 -4.84 -11.56
C GLU A 114 24.32 -5.30 -10.91
N THR A 115 24.46 -5.15 -9.59
CA THR A 115 25.62 -5.62 -8.82
C THR A 115 25.44 -7.06 -8.32
N GLY A 116 24.29 -7.69 -8.60
CA GLY A 116 23.95 -9.05 -8.15
C GLY A 116 23.43 -9.13 -6.71
N GLU A 117 23.23 -7.99 -6.05
CA GLU A 117 22.66 -7.93 -4.71
C GLU A 117 21.16 -8.18 -4.74
N ILE A 118 20.65 -8.89 -3.73
CA ILE A 118 19.21 -9.12 -3.58
C ILE A 118 18.57 -7.91 -2.91
N LYS A 119 17.67 -7.25 -3.64
CA LYS A 119 16.84 -6.14 -3.18
C LYS A 119 15.37 -6.53 -3.25
N TRP A 120 14.51 -5.72 -2.63
CA TRP A 120 13.07 -5.96 -2.67
C TRP A 120 12.25 -4.70 -2.90
N ILE A 121 11.04 -4.91 -3.43
CA ILE A 121 9.95 -3.94 -3.48
C ILE A 121 8.84 -4.46 -2.56
N GLU A 122 8.36 -3.62 -1.64
CA GLU A 122 7.24 -3.94 -0.75
C GLU A 122 5.94 -3.33 -1.30
N LEU A 123 4.93 -4.17 -1.54
CA LEU A 123 3.56 -3.75 -1.87
C LEU A 123 2.62 -4.15 -0.72
N ARG A 124 2.13 -3.17 0.02
CA ARG A 124 1.28 -3.40 1.20
C ARG A 124 -0.13 -3.78 0.78
N ILE A 125 -0.68 -4.87 1.33
CA ILE A 125 -2.07 -5.31 1.06
C ILE A 125 -3.08 -4.29 1.57
N THR A 126 -2.75 -3.52 2.61
CA THR A 126 -3.60 -2.43 3.11
C THR A 126 -3.80 -1.29 2.11
N ILE A 127 -2.94 -1.21 1.08
CA ILE A 127 -2.95 -0.15 0.07
C ILE A 127 -3.34 -0.73 -1.29
N PHE A 128 -2.81 -1.90 -1.63
CA PHE A 128 -3.12 -2.63 -2.85
C PHE A 128 -4.12 -3.75 -2.58
N PRO A 129 -5.30 -3.75 -3.21
CA PRO A 129 -6.27 -4.82 -3.05
C PRO A 129 -5.67 -6.18 -3.40
N GLU A 130 -6.04 -7.21 -2.64
CA GLU A 130 -5.58 -8.58 -2.87
C GLU A 130 -5.78 -9.02 -4.33
N LYS A 131 -6.95 -8.72 -4.91
CA LYS A 131 -7.24 -9.01 -6.32
C LYS A 131 -6.29 -8.30 -7.29
N THR A 132 -5.87 -7.07 -6.98
CA THR A 132 -4.90 -6.33 -7.79
C THR A 132 -3.52 -6.98 -7.69
N LEU A 133 -3.10 -7.36 -6.48
CA LEU A 133 -1.81 -8.03 -6.26
C LEU A 133 -1.77 -9.41 -6.90
N GLY A 134 -2.83 -10.20 -6.78
CA GLY A 134 -2.92 -11.51 -7.44
C GLY A 134 -2.84 -11.41 -8.97
N LYS A 135 -3.50 -10.41 -9.58
CA LYS A 135 -3.34 -10.11 -11.01
C LYS A 135 -1.91 -9.70 -11.37
N LEU A 136 -1.27 -8.89 -10.53
CA LEU A 136 0.13 -8.49 -10.73
C LEU A 136 1.05 -9.71 -10.71
N ILE A 137 0.93 -10.59 -9.72
CA ILE A 137 1.74 -11.82 -9.62
C ILE A 137 1.55 -12.70 -10.86
N LYS A 138 0.29 -12.89 -11.29
CA LYS A 138 -0.04 -13.70 -12.48
C LYS A 138 0.65 -13.16 -13.73
N ASP A 139 0.61 -11.85 -13.94
CA ASP A 139 1.26 -11.21 -15.08
C ASP A 139 2.80 -11.27 -14.99
N LEU A 140 3.38 -11.10 -13.81
CA LEU A 140 4.83 -11.23 -13.61
C LEU A 140 5.30 -12.66 -13.91
N LYS A 141 4.56 -13.68 -13.44
CA LYS A 141 4.80 -15.10 -13.74
C LYS A 141 4.68 -15.44 -15.21
N ALA A 142 3.73 -14.82 -15.91
CA ALA A 142 3.57 -15.03 -17.35
C ALA A 142 4.79 -14.53 -18.14
N ILE A 143 5.45 -13.46 -17.68
CA ILE A 143 6.63 -12.88 -18.30
C ILE A 143 7.91 -13.64 -17.88
N ASN A 144 8.04 -13.97 -16.60
CA ASN A 144 9.15 -14.74 -16.05
C ASN A 144 8.61 -15.96 -15.26
N PRO A 145 8.46 -17.12 -15.91
CA PRO A 145 7.94 -18.34 -15.27
C PRO A 145 8.82 -18.90 -14.15
N ARG A 146 10.10 -18.47 -14.08
CA ARG A 146 11.08 -18.95 -13.10
C ARG A 146 10.92 -18.32 -11.71
N ILE A 147 10.08 -17.30 -11.58
CA ILE A 147 9.82 -16.64 -10.29
C ILE A 147 9.29 -17.69 -9.30
N GLU A 148 9.90 -17.80 -8.12
CA GLU A 148 9.40 -18.65 -7.04
C GLU A 148 8.32 -17.91 -6.25
N LEU A 149 7.27 -18.63 -5.84
CA LEU A 149 6.20 -18.07 -5.03
C LEU A 149 6.13 -18.84 -3.71
N ASN A 150 6.01 -18.12 -2.59
CA ASN A 150 5.59 -18.79 -1.37
C ASN A 150 4.10 -19.21 -1.45
N LYS A 151 3.71 -20.14 -0.58
CA LYS A 151 2.33 -20.68 -0.51
C LYS A 151 1.25 -19.59 -0.46
N TYR A 152 1.54 -18.46 0.17
CA TYR A 152 0.59 -17.36 0.31
C TYR A 152 0.46 -16.52 -0.97
N ALA A 153 1.59 -16.20 -1.62
CA ALA A 153 1.59 -15.49 -2.90
C ALA A 153 0.93 -16.33 -4.00
N GLU A 154 1.11 -17.65 -3.95
CA GLU A 154 0.42 -18.57 -4.84
C GLU A 154 -1.11 -18.55 -4.62
N LYS A 155 -1.55 -18.61 -3.36
CA LYS A 155 -2.98 -18.48 -3.02
C LYS A 155 -3.56 -17.15 -3.49
N LEU A 156 -2.81 -16.06 -3.34
CA LEU A 156 -3.18 -14.72 -3.79
C LEU A 156 -3.29 -14.64 -5.32
N MET A 157 -2.39 -15.30 -6.05
CA MET A 157 -2.44 -15.40 -7.51
C MET A 157 -3.67 -16.18 -7.98
N GLN A 158 -4.01 -17.28 -7.30
CA GLN A 158 -5.14 -18.14 -7.65
C GLN A 158 -6.51 -17.50 -7.34
N SER A 159 -6.60 -16.68 -6.29
CA SER A 159 -7.83 -15.98 -5.93
C SER A 159 -8.18 -14.81 -6.85
N ALA A 160 -7.27 -14.41 -7.75
CA ALA A 160 -7.48 -13.36 -8.72
C ALA A 160 -8.30 -13.84 -9.94
N GLN A 161 -9.58 -14.14 -9.72
CA GLN A 161 -10.61 -14.29 -10.76
C GLN A 161 -11.46 -13.02 -10.80
#